data_AF-A0A0F9JWM6-F1
#
_entry.id   AF-A0A0F9JWM6-F1
#
_cell.length_a   1.000
_cell.length_b   1.000
_cell.length_c   1.000
_cell.angle_alpha   90.00
_cell.angle_beta   90.00
_cell.angle_gamma   90.00
#
_symmetry.space_group_name_H-M   'P 1'
#
loop_
_entity.id
_entity.type
_entity.pdbx_description
1 polymer ?
#
loop_
_entity_poly.entity_id
_entity_poly.type
_entity_poly.pdbx_seq_one_letter_code
_entity_poly.pdbx_strand_id
1 'polypeptide(L)' 'MQFIDLSAQQKLIRDKIEARIKQVLDHGKYIMGPEAGMATGMGVDVGQAFPVLRHASAGHRI' A
#
# COMPACT_ATOMS: atom_id res chain seq x y z
N MET A 1 -2.51 25.99 9.61
CA MET A 1 -2.72 24.72 10.32
C MET A 1 -2.84 23.61 9.28
N GLN A 2 -1.94 22.62 9.26
CA GLN A 2 -2.12 21.42 8.43
C GLN A 2 -2.92 20.39 9.24
N PHE A 3 -4.01 19.87 8.67
CA PHE A 3 -4.86 18.86 9.29
C PHE A 3 -4.13 17.52 9.51
N ILE A 4 -3.13 17.21 8.67
CA ILE A 4 -2.25 16.04 8.79
C ILE A 4 -0.81 16.50 8.56
N ASP A 5 0.07 16.28 9.53
CA ASP A 5 1.49 16.64 9.42
C ASP A 5 2.30 15.54 8.71
N LEU A 6 2.30 15.60 7.38
CA LEU A 6 3.11 14.71 6.55
C LEU A 6 4.62 14.97 6.70
N SER A 7 5.02 16.17 7.14
CA SER A 7 6.43 16.52 7.32
C SER A 7 7.03 15.83 8.54
N ALA A 8 6.30 15.81 9.66
CA ALA A 8 6.68 15.04 10.84
C ALA A 8 6.77 13.54 10.54
N GLN A 9 5.78 13.00 9.81
CA GLN A 9 5.82 11.60 9.38
C GLN A 9 7.02 11.32 8.48
N GLN A 10 7.25 12.15 7.46
CA GLN A 10 8.38 12.01 6.55
C GLN A 10 9.71 12.03 7.31
N LYS A 11 9.90 12.92 8.29
CA LYS A 11 11.14 12.98 9.09
C LYS A 11 11.44 11.66 9.80
N LEU A 12 10.42 10.99 10.33
CA LEU A 12 10.58 9.70 11.03
C LEU A 12 11.01 8.56 10.11
N ILE A 13 10.64 8.61 8.82
CA ILE A 13 10.91 7.54 7.85
C ILE A 13 11.78 7.99 6.68
N ARG A 14 12.44 9.15 6.79
CA ARG A 14 13.15 9.80 5.67
C ARG A 14 14.23 8.90 5.11
N ASP A 15 15.07 8.35 5.98
CA ASP A 15 16.19 7.48 5.59
C ASP A 15 15.69 6.22 4.86
N LYS A 16 14.55 5.67 5.30
CA LYS A 16 13.93 4.50 4.67
C LYS A 16 13.41 4.84 3.27
N ILE A 17 12.74 5.97 3.12
CA ILE A 17 12.25 6.46 1.83
C ILE A 17 13.44 6.68 0.88
N GLU A 18 14.48 7.38 1.33
CA GLU A 18 15.66 7.66 0.51
C GLU A 18 16.39 6.39 0.07
N ALA A 19 16.57 5.43 0.98
CA ALA A 19 17.18 4.14 0.65
C ALA A 19 16.35 3.33 -0.35
N ARG A 20 15.02 3.44 -0.33
CA ARG A 20 14.14 2.75 -1.30
C ARG A 20 14.12 3.44 -2.64
N ILE A 21 14.04 4.77 -2.67
CA ILE A 21 14.17 5.55 -3.90
C ILE A 21 15.51 5.26 -4.57
N LYS A 22 16.61 5.24 -3.81
CA LYS A 22 17.93 4.93 -4.37
C LYS A 22 17.97 3.54 -5.02
N GLN A 23 17.40 2.52 -4.39
CA GLN A 23 17.33 1.19 -5.00
C GLN A 23 16.57 1.19 -6.32
N VAL A 24 15.42 1.89 -6.39
CA VAL A 24 14.63 2.03 -7.63
C VAL A 24 15.45 2.67 -8.74
N LEU A 25 16.24 3.70 -8.40
CA LEU A 25 17.15 4.36 -9.34
C LEU A 25 18.31 3.45 -9.76
N ASP A 26 18.90 2.70 -8.82
CA ASP A 26 20.06 1.84 -9.05
C ASP A 26 19.74 0.69 -10.04
N HIS A 27 18.54 0.09 -9.96
CA HIS A 27 18.15 -0.99 -10.88
C HIS A 27 17.36 -0.50 -12.11
N GLY A 28 16.89 0.76 -12.13
CA GLY A 28 16.26 1.40 -13.29
C GLY A 28 14.93 0.79 -13.77
N LYS A 29 14.25 -0.01 -12.93
CA LYS A 29 13.00 -0.70 -13.29
C LYS A 29 11.80 0.09 -12.80
N TYR A 30 11.43 1.13 -13.53
CA TYR A 30 10.37 2.05 -13.12
C TYR A 30 8.94 1.52 -13.36
N ILE A 31 8.79 0.55 -14.27
CA ILE A 31 7.51 -0.07 -14.62
C ILE A 31 7.55 -1.54 -14.21
N MET A 32 6.59 -1.97 -13.37
CA MET A 32 6.54 -3.34 -12.80
C MET A 32 7.84 -3.76 -12.10
N GLY A 33 8.45 -2.86 -11.32
CA GLY A 33 9.57 -3.18 -10.46
C GLY A 33 9.21 -4.14 -9.33
N PRO A 34 10.20 -4.74 -8.64
CA PRO A 34 9.98 -5.62 -7.50
C PRO A 34 9.12 -4.97 -6.39
N GLU A 35 9.17 -3.65 -6.25
CA GLU A 35 8.36 -2.87 -5.31
C GLU A 35 6.87 -2.87 -5.68
N ALA A 36 6.53 -2.96 -6.96
CA ALA A 36 5.14 -3.01 -7.43
C ALA A 36 4.50 -4.38 -7.15
N GLY A 37 5.28 -5.46 -7.20
CA GLY A 37 4.82 -6.81 -6.87
C GLY A 37 4.42 -6.95 -5.39
N MET A 38 5.04 -6.18 -4.49
CA MET A 38 4.69 -6.15 -3.07
C MET A 38 3.23 -5.75 -2.82
N ALA A 39 2.66 -4.89 -3.68
CA ALA A 39 1.27 -4.48 -3.58
C ALA A 39 0.27 -5.64 -3.78
N THR A 40 0.69 -6.76 -4.38
CA THR A 40 -0.15 -7.97 -4.52
C THR A 40 -0.40 -8.67 -3.16
N GLY A 41 0.44 -8.40 -2.16
CA GLY A 41 0.30 -8.96 -0.79
C GLY A 41 -0.62 -8.16 0.14
N MET A 42 -1.08 -6.97 -0.27
CA MET A 42 -1.97 -6.11 0.56
C MET A 42 -3.46 -6.53 0.52
N GLY A 43 -3.81 -7.61 -0.19
CA GLY A 43 -5.17 -8.14 -0.25
C GLY A 43 -5.65 -8.85 1.02
N VAL A 44 -4.82 -8.95 2.06
CA VAL A 44 -5.08 -9.75 3.26
C VAL A 44 -5.45 -8.90 4.47
N ASP A 45 -6.27 -7.85 4.32
CA ASP A 45 -7.03 -7.29 5.47
C ASP A 45 -8.20 -6.36 5.08
N VAL A 46 -8.97 -6.71 4.05
CA VAL A 46 -10.23 -5.97 3.76
C VAL A 46 -11.43 -6.69 4.39
N GLY A 47 -11.32 -8.00 4.61
CA GLY A 47 -12.39 -8.85 5.14
C GLY A 47 -12.60 -8.79 6.66
N GLN A 48 -11.61 -8.35 7.45
CA GLN A 48 -11.76 -8.24 8.91
C GLN A 48 -12.27 -6.85 9.34
N ALA A 49 -12.11 -5.82 8.50
CA ALA A 49 -12.48 -4.44 8.84
C ALA A 49 -13.96 -4.09 8.55
N PHE A 50 -14.66 -4.83 7.68
CA PHE A 50 -16.06 -4.57 7.32
C PHE A 50 -16.93 -5.84 7.38
N PRO A 51 -17.44 -6.23 8.56
CA PRO A 51 -18.31 -7.41 8.70
C PRO A 51 -19.61 -7.33 7.87
N VAL A 52 -20.02 -6.13 7.43
CA VAL A 52 -21.22 -5.89 6.62
C VAL A 52 -21.10 -6.38 5.17
N LEU A 53 -19.89 -6.57 4.65
CA LEU A 53 -19.67 -7.04 3.28
C LEU A 53 -19.66 -8.58 3.15
N ARG A 54 -19.74 -9.32 4.26
CA ARG A 54 -19.71 -10.79 4.26
C ARG A 54 -20.99 -11.44 3.70
N HIS A 55 -22.11 -10.71 3.69
CA HIS A 55 -23.43 -11.25 3.34
C HIS A 55 -23.89 -10.96 1.91
N ALA A 56 -23.18 -10.13 1.14
CA ALA A 56 -23.63 -9.69 -0.19
C ALA A 56 -23.40 -10.73 -1.32
N SER A 57 -22.76 -11.88 -1.05
CA SER A 57 -22.47 -12.92 -2.06
C SER A 57 -23.48 -14.08 -2.09
N ALA A 58 -24.59 -14.02 -1.36
CA ALA A 58 -25.58 -15.09 -1.33
C ALA A 58 -26.91 -14.63 -1.96
N GLY A 59 -26.91 -14.31 -3.25
CA GLY A 59 -28.14 -13.83 -3.89
C GLY A 59 -28.11 -13.65 -5.40
N HIS A 60 -27.72 -14.68 -6.16
CA HIS A 60 -28.34 -15.00 -7.45
C HIS A 60 -27.78 -16.31 -8.00
N ARG A 61 -28.50 -17.41 -7.74
CA ARG A 61 -28.47 -18.59 -8.60
C ARG A 61 -29.87 -18.70 -9.17
N ILE A 62 -29.98 -18.36 -10.46
CA ILE A 62 -31.03 -18.89 -11.35
C ILE A 62 -30.96 -20.42 -11.38
#